data_AF-A0A345E1A3-F1
#
_entry.id   AF-A0A345E1A3-F1
#
_cell.length_a   1.000
_cell.length_b   1.000
_cell.length_c   1.000
_cell.angle_alpha   90.00
_cell.angle_beta   90.00
_cell.angle_gamma   90.00
#
_symmetry.space_group_name_H-M   'P 1'
#
loop_
_entity.id
_entity.type
_entity.pdbx_description
1 polymer ?
#
loop_
_entity_poly.entity_id
_entity_poly.type
_entity_poly.pdbx_seq_one_letter_code
_entity_poly.pdbx_strand_id
1 'polypeptide(L)'
;MSDDRRAFDLSTVRRRAEERTETDVDRVLTAIEDRADDGRITADAFADWHRACRDHYRSTAADVDDAESRFEALLDSIRPAERETNQVRARIEEYESQIDAMRSALSTTADRLDATPERPDSPAAAFEAAAQLRRAGRVVHEVAHSHHHVEEGLDAFETWLDDPATRIDDFGDEIGGFERYLDNTEGLLDRLESDDSDEFEPFDAWLSAYHLQRMMALVFDELRADMAELETWLERQDGHYDDDLSALRDRLDALETRHETCSERLDAAAADIEEFESKRAAVADSLDCFEAALDEHEPPVDWEAVEELVQSQFDELGIQGR
;
A
#
# COMPACT_ATOMS: atom_id res chain seq x y z
N MET A 1 29.23 2.05 48.82
CA MET A 1 29.60 0.69 48.34
C MET A 1 28.59 0.35 47.26
N SER A 2 28.77 0.88 46.06
CA SER A 2 29.50 0.25 44.94
C SER A 2 28.76 -0.98 44.40
N ASP A 3 27.54 -0.76 43.91
CA ASP A 3 26.80 -1.73 43.07
C ASP A 3 26.88 -1.31 41.58
N ASP A 4 27.94 -0.58 41.22
CA ASP A 4 27.86 0.48 40.21
C ASP A 4 28.49 0.13 38.85
N ARG A 5 28.89 -1.12 38.60
CA ARG A 5 29.36 -1.53 37.26
C ARG A 5 29.05 -2.98 36.96
N ARG A 6 27.76 -3.33 36.88
CA ARG A 6 27.39 -4.59 36.22
C ARG A 6 27.71 -4.43 34.73
N ALA A 7 28.75 -5.13 34.29
CA ALA A 7 29.21 -5.14 32.91
C ALA A 7 29.25 -6.58 32.41
N PHE A 8 28.88 -6.78 31.15
CA PHE A 8 28.85 -8.08 30.50
C PHE A 8 29.94 -8.15 29.44
N ASP A 9 30.76 -9.20 29.50
CA ASP A 9 31.74 -9.48 28.45
C ASP A 9 31.00 -9.87 27.15
N LEU A 10 31.30 -9.17 26.06
CA LEU A 10 30.64 -9.39 24.75
C LEU A 10 30.80 -10.83 24.26
N SER A 11 31.93 -11.49 24.56
CA SER A 11 32.15 -12.89 24.23
C SER A 11 31.14 -13.82 24.90
N THR A 12 30.69 -13.48 26.11
CA THR A 12 29.67 -14.24 26.83
C THR A 12 28.28 -13.97 26.26
N VAL A 13 27.98 -12.71 25.91
CA VAL A 13 26.72 -12.34 25.24
C VAL A 13 26.62 -13.04 23.88
N ARG A 14 27.67 -12.99 23.06
CA ARG A 14 27.76 -13.65 21.75
C ARG A 14 27.55 -15.16 21.85
N ARG A 15 28.24 -15.83 22.77
CA ARG A 15 28.05 -17.28 22.98
C ARG A 15 26.60 -17.63 23.33
N ARG A 16 25.92 -16.81 24.13
CA ARG A 16 24.50 -17.00 24.45
C ARG A 16 23.57 -16.71 23.28
N ALA A 17 23.96 -15.81 22.39
CA ALA A 17 23.21 -15.50 21.18
C ALA A 17 23.31 -16.62 20.14
N GLU A 18 24.48 -17.26 20.00
CA GLU A 18 24.72 -18.42 19.12
C GLU A 18 23.92 -19.68 19.54
N GLU A 19 23.47 -19.73 20.81
CA GLU A 19 22.55 -20.77 21.31
C GLU A 19 21.10 -20.55 20.79
N ARG A 20 20.81 -19.43 20.09
CA ARG A 20 19.49 -19.07 19.55
C ARG A 20 19.39 -19.30 18.04
N THR A 21 18.18 -19.57 17.55
CA THR A 21 17.87 -19.78 16.12
C THR A 21 17.27 -18.53 15.43
N GLU A 22 17.48 -17.34 15.99
CA GLU A 22 16.89 -16.10 15.48
C GLU A 22 17.67 -15.54 14.26
N THR A 23 16.96 -15.11 13.22
CA THR A 23 17.54 -14.66 11.93
C THR A 23 18.31 -13.32 12.02
N ASP A 24 18.25 -12.63 13.17
CA ASP A 24 18.75 -11.25 13.32
C ASP A 24 19.91 -11.13 14.34
N VAL A 25 20.49 -12.25 14.77
CA VAL A 25 21.53 -12.33 15.82
C VAL A 25 22.70 -11.38 15.56
N ASP A 26 23.29 -11.42 14.36
CA ASP A 26 24.46 -10.61 14.03
C ASP A 26 24.18 -9.12 14.18
N ARG A 27 23.00 -8.66 13.74
CA ARG A 27 22.62 -7.25 13.82
C ARG A 27 22.37 -6.79 15.26
N VAL A 28 21.88 -7.68 16.13
CA VAL A 28 21.75 -7.39 17.57
C VAL A 28 23.14 -7.28 18.19
N LEU A 29 24.05 -8.21 17.87
CA LEU A 29 25.42 -8.17 18.39
C LEU A 29 26.18 -6.91 17.95
N THR A 30 26.05 -6.49 16.68
CA THR A 30 26.62 -5.22 16.21
C THR A 30 26.10 -4.03 17.03
N ALA A 31 24.79 -3.96 17.29
CA ALA A 31 24.23 -2.86 18.08
C ALA A 31 24.73 -2.84 19.53
N ILE A 32 24.99 -4.01 20.13
CA ILE A 32 25.61 -4.13 21.45
C ILE A 32 27.08 -3.70 21.39
N GLU A 33 27.81 -4.13 20.36
CA GLU A 33 29.22 -3.79 20.12
C GLU A 33 29.43 -2.28 19.98
N ASP A 34 28.57 -1.59 19.21
CA ASP A 34 28.62 -0.14 19.01
C ASP A 34 28.45 0.66 20.32
N ARG A 35 27.90 0.03 21.37
CA ARG A 35 27.62 0.63 22.69
C ARG A 35 28.53 0.09 23.79
N ALA A 36 29.38 -0.87 23.46
CA ALA A 36 30.32 -1.47 24.39
C ALA A 36 31.62 -0.67 24.45
N ASP A 37 32.24 -0.67 25.63
CA ASP A 37 33.58 -0.10 25.85
C ASP A 37 34.52 -1.22 26.30
N ASP A 38 35.72 -1.29 25.70
CA ASP A 38 36.71 -2.34 25.95
C ASP A 38 36.15 -3.78 25.92
N GLY A 39 35.26 -4.06 24.95
CA GLY A 39 34.64 -5.38 24.79
C GLY A 39 33.61 -5.74 25.87
N ARG A 40 33.10 -4.74 26.59
CA ARG A 40 32.12 -4.89 27.66
C ARG A 40 30.98 -3.90 27.50
N ILE A 41 29.74 -4.36 27.65
CA ILE A 41 28.58 -3.49 27.74
C ILE A 41 28.14 -3.33 29.18
N THR A 42 27.89 -2.09 29.62
CA THR A 42 27.49 -1.77 30.99
C THR A 42 25.97 -1.68 31.13
N ALA A 43 25.46 -1.90 32.34
CA ALA A 43 24.05 -1.67 32.65
C ALA A 43 23.63 -0.20 32.40
N ASP A 44 24.54 0.76 32.59
CA ASP A 44 24.28 2.17 32.28
C ASP A 44 24.16 2.42 30.77
N ALA A 45 24.99 1.78 29.94
CA ALA A 45 24.85 1.86 28.48
C ALA A 45 23.49 1.32 28.00
N PHE A 46 22.97 0.26 28.64
CA PHE A 46 21.62 -0.22 28.40
C PHE A 46 20.54 0.76 28.86
N ALA A 47 20.69 1.34 30.05
CA ALA A 47 19.74 2.33 30.57
C ALA A 47 19.69 3.58 29.69
N ASP A 48 20.84 4.01 29.15
CA ASP A 48 20.93 5.14 28.21
C ASP A 48 20.31 4.80 26.85
N TRP A 49 20.55 3.60 26.34
CA TRP A 49 19.90 3.14 25.10
C TRP A 49 18.37 3.05 25.28
N HIS A 50 17.90 2.46 26.37
CA HIS A 50 16.47 2.38 26.66
C HIS A 50 15.83 3.76 26.78
N ARG A 51 16.48 4.70 27.49
CA ARG A 51 16.03 6.10 27.56
C ARG A 51 15.95 6.74 26.17
N ALA A 52 16.99 6.60 25.35
CA ALA A 52 17.00 7.14 23.99
C ALA A 52 15.86 6.57 23.13
N CYS A 53 15.58 5.27 23.25
CA CYS A 53 14.44 4.64 22.58
C CYS A 53 13.10 5.20 23.07
N ARG A 54 12.92 5.41 24.39
CA ARG A 54 11.71 6.02 24.94
C ARG A 54 11.54 7.47 24.51
N ASP A 55 12.62 8.24 24.45
CA ASP A 55 12.56 9.64 24.05
C ASP A 55 12.20 9.76 22.56
N HIS A 56 12.79 8.93 21.70
CA HIS A 56 12.42 8.86 20.29
C HIS A 56 10.95 8.44 20.12
N TYR A 57 10.52 7.38 20.81
CA TYR A 57 9.13 6.94 20.83
C TYR A 57 8.16 8.08 21.22
N ARG A 58 8.44 8.81 22.30
CA ARG A 58 7.56 9.91 22.76
C ARG A 58 7.48 11.04 21.76
N SER A 59 8.61 11.38 21.12
CA SER A 59 8.63 12.40 20.06
C SER A 59 7.73 11.96 18.91
N THR A 60 7.95 10.77 18.36
CA THR A 60 7.17 10.25 17.23
C THR A 60 5.70 10.07 17.56
N ALA A 61 5.36 9.68 18.79
CA ALA A 61 3.97 9.59 19.23
C ALA A 61 3.30 10.97 19.27
N ALA A 62 4.00 11.99 19.76
CA ALA A 62 3.47 13.37 19.74
C ALA A 62 3.32 13.88 18.29
N ASP A 63 4.26 13.56 17.40
CA ASP A 63 4.18 13.93 15.98
C ASP A 63 2.91 13.30 15.34
N VAL A 64 2.65 12.01 15.59
CA VAL A 64 1.43 11.34 15.09
C VAL A 64 0.14 11.93 15.67
N ASP A 65 0.10 12.28 16.96
CA ASP A 65 -1.05 12.94 17.58
C ASP A 65 -1.31 14.34 16.98
N ASP A 66 -0.24 15.08 16.65
CA ASP A 66 -0.33 16.39 15.99
C ASP A 66 -0.85 16.24 14.54
N ALA A 67 -0.39 15.22 13.81
CA ALA A 67 -0.89 14.90 12.46
C ALA A 67 -2.39 14.49 12.48
N GLU A 68 -2.82 13.68 13.44
CA GLU A 68 -4.25 13.33 13.64
C GLU A 68 -5.08 14.59 13.89
N SER A 69 -4.63 15.47 14.78
CA SER A 69 -5.32 16.74 15.07
C SER A 69 -5.41 17.66 13.85
N ARG A 70 -4.35 17.68 13.02
CA ARG A 70 -4.32 18.44 11.76
C ARG A 70 -5.31 17.85 10.75
N PHE A 71 -5.32 16.54 10.58
CA PHE A 71 -6.25 15.85 9.70
C PHE A 71 -7.70 16.10 10.11
N GLU A 72 -8.04 15.99 11.40
CA GLU A 72 -9.38 16.33 11.90
C GLU A 72 -9.79 17.78 11.58
N ALA A 73 -8.86 18.73 11.73
CA ALA A 73 -9.11 20.13 11.39
C ALA A 73 -9.32 20.34 9.88
N LEU A 74 -8.60 19.59 9.03
CA LEU A 74 -8.81 19.57 7.60
C LEU A 74 -10.18 18.99 7.26
N LEU A 75 -10.58 17.86 7.86
CA LEU A 75 -11.92 17.31 7.67
C LEU A 75 -12.97 18.36 7.96
N ASP A 76 -12.88 19.03 9.12
CA ASP A 76 -13.79 20.10 9.55
C ASP A 76 -13.90 21.28 8.58
N SER A 77 -12.90 21.52 7.72
CA SER A 77 -12.95 22.55 6.68
C SER A 77 -13.74 22.12 5.43
N ILE A 78 -13.75 20.81 5.11
CA ILE A 78 -14.40 20.25 3.92
C ILE A 78 -15.92 20.32 4.08
N ARG A 79 -16.61 20.78 3.02
CA ARG A 79 -18.09 20.86 3.02
C ARG A 79 -18.69 19.45 3.09
N PRO A 80 -19.79 19.23 3.83
CA PRO A 80 -20.40 17.90 3.95
C PRO A 80 -20.70 17.23 2.60
N ALA A 81 -21.21 17.98 1.61
CA ALA A 81 -21.50 17.43 0.28
C ALA A 81 -20.24 17.03 -0.50
N GLU A 82 -19.08 17.64 -0.22
CA GLU A 82 -17.80 17.27 -0.83
C GLU A 82 -17.19 16.05 -0.15
N ARG A 83 -17.41 15.86 1.16
CA ARG A 83 -16.94 14.68 1.88
C ARG A 83 -17.56 13.37 1.39
N GLU A 84 -18.76 13.45 0.81
CA GLU A 84 -19.48 12.30 0.25
C GLU A 84 -19.06 11.96 -1.19
N THR A 85 -18.18 12.75 -1.81
CA THR A 85 -17.63 12.42 -3.14
C THR A 85 -16.65 11.26 -3.03
N ASN A 86 -16.67 10.34 -4.01
CA ASN A 86 -15.88 9.12 -4.01
C ASN A 86 -14.40 9.39 -3.73
N GLN A 87 -13.81 10.32 -4.49
CA GLN A 87 -12.39 10.69 -4.38
C GLN A 87 -12.00 11.29 -3.04
N VAL A 88 -12.88 12.10 -2.43
CA VAL A 88 -12.61 12.69 -1.12
C VAL A 88 -12.72 11.62 -0.05
N ARG A 89 -13.75 10.78 -0.11
CA ARG A 89 -13.97 9.71 0.87
C ARG A 89 -12.82 8.70 0.86
N ALA A 90 -12.39 8.24 -0.33
CA ALA A 90 -11.28 7.31 -0.47
C ALA A 90 -9.98 7.87 0.16
N ARG A 91 -9.66 9.15 -0.08
CA ARG A 91 -8.50 9.81 0.54
C ARG A 91 -8.64 9.94 2.06
N ILE A 92 -9.83 10.24 2.56
CA ILE A 92 -10.10 10.30 4.00
C ILE A 92 -9.86 8.93 4.63
N GLU A 93 -10.44 7.86 4.07
CA GLU A 93 -10.28 6.48 4.55
C GLU A 93 -8.82 6.04 4.53
N GLU A 94 -8.07 6.42 3.49
CA GLU A 94 -6.63 6.16 3.40
C GLU A 94 -5.85 6.81 4.56
N TYR A 95 -6.06 8.11 4.82
CA TYR A 95 -5.38 8.80 5.93
C TYR A 95 -5.78 8.25 7.30
N GLU A 96 -7.06 7.94 7.51
CA GLU A 96 -7.55 7.30 8.75
C GLU A 96 -6.82 5.97 8.98
N SER A 97 -6.77 5.11 7.96
CA SER A 97 -6.08 3.83 8.02
C SER A 97 -4.58 3.97 8.32
N GLN A 98 -3.90 4.91 7.66
CA GLN A 98 -2.47 5.17 7.89
C GLN A 98 -2.19 5.66 9.31
N ILE A 99 -3.00 6.60 9.82
CA ILE A 99 -2.88 7.12 11.19
C ILE A 99 -3.13 5.99 12.21
N ASP A 100 -4.18 5.20 12.03
CA ASP A 100 -4.50 4.08 12.92
C ASP A 100 -3.41 3.00 12.92
N ALA A 101 -2.82 2.70 11.76
CA ALA A 101 -1.69 1.79 11.66
C ALA A 101 -0.46 2.29 12.45
N MET A 102 -0.14 3.58 12.33
CA MET A 102 0.95 4.21 13.10
C MET A 102 0.68 4.16 14.61
N ARG A 103 -0.54 4.50 15.05
CA ARG A 103 -0.95 4.45 16.47
C ARG A 103 -0.85 3.03 17.03
N SER A 104 -1.33 2.03 16.28
CA SER A 104 -1.24 0.62 16.66
C SER A 104 0.22 0.14 16.78
N ALA A 105 1.08 0.52 15.83
CA ALA A 105 2.51 0.23 15.85
C ALA A 105 3.23 0.87 17.05
N LEU A 106 2.88 2.12 17.36
CA LEU A 106 3.39 2.85 18.53
C LEU A 106 2.89 2.24 19.83
N SER A 107 1.62 1.88 19.95
CA SER A 107 1.08 1.19 21.14
C SER A 107 1.82 -0.13 21.41
N THR A 108 1.98 -0.95 20.37
CA THR A 108 2.76 -2.21 20.48
C THR A 108 4.22 -1.95 20.88
N THR A 109 4.79 -0.82 20.45
CA THR A 109 6.15 -0.44 20.78
C THR A 109 6.29 0.08 22.21
N ALA A 110 5.30 0.82 22.72
CA ALA A 110 5.23 1.19 24.14
C ALA A 110 5.22 -0.04 25.04
N ASP A 111 4.35 -1.00 24.77
CA ASP A 111 4.29 -2.26 25.54
C ASP A 111 5.63 -3.00 25.52
N ARG A 112 6.30 -3.03 24.35
CA ARG A 112 7.64 -3.62 24.21
C ARG A 112 8.69 -2.88 25.06
N LEU A 113 8.69 -1.55 25.04
CA LEU A 113 9.62 -0.72 25.81
C LEU A 113 9.37 -0.81 27.32
N ASP A 114 8.11 -0.98 27.74
CA ASP A 114 7.73 -1.22 29.14
C ASP A 114 8.13 -2.61 29.63
N ALA A 115 7.98 -3.63 28.79
CA ALA A 115 8.41 -4.99 29.11
C ALA A 115 9.94 -5.19 29.07
N THR A 116 10.67 -4.31 28.38
CA THR A 116 12.13 -4.43 28.22
C THR A 116 12.87 -3.91 29.46
N PRO A 117 13.71 -4.74 30.13
CA PRO A 117 14.49 -4.28 31.28
C PRO A 117 15.47 -3.16 30.90
N GLU A 118 15.40 -2.02 31.60
CA GLU A 118 16.35 -0.91 31.45
C GLU A 118 17.78 -1.34 31.80
N ARG A 119 17.90 -2.22 32.79
CA ARG A 119 19.17 -2.71 33.33
C ARG A 119 19.12 -4.25 33.36
N PRO A 120 19.54 -4.94 32.28
CA PRO A 120 19.55 -6.40 32.26
C PRO A 120 20.46 -6.96 33.35
N ASP A 121 20.09 -8.11 33.92
CA ASP A 121 20.77 -8.72 35.07
C ASP A 121 21.70 -9.89 34.70
N SER A 122 21.64 -10.34 33.45
CA SER A 122 22.41 -11.45 32.92
C SER A 122 22.78 -11.24 31.44
N PRO A 123 23.81 -11.92 30.92
CA PRO A 123 24.17 -11.84 29.50
C PRO A 123 23.04 -12.24 28.53
N ALA A 124 22.18 -13.20 28.93
CA ALA A 124 21.03 -13.60 28.13
C ALA A 124 19.96 -12.49 28.09
N ALA A 125 19.65 -11.90 29.26
CA ALA A 125 18.75 -10.76 29.36
C ALA A 125 19.30 -9.52 28.62
N ALA A 126 20.63 -9.33 28.60
CA ALA A 126 21.27 -8.24 27.86
C ALA A 126 21.07 -8.39 26.35
N PHE A 127 21.22 -9.61 25.82
CA PHE A 127 20.92 -9.88 24.41
C PHE A 127 19.43 -9.65 24.10
N GLU A 128 18.52 -10.17 24.94
CA GLU A 128 17.07 -10.00 24.76
C GLU A 128 16.66 -8.53 24.79
N ALA A 129 17.15 -7.78 25.78
CA ALA A 129 16.89 -6.35 25.88
C ALA A 129 17.41 -5.61 24.64
N ALA A 130 18.62 -5.91 24.16
CA ALA A 130 19.15 -5.33 22.94
C ALA A 130 18.29 -5.66 21.70
N ALA A 131 17.82 -6.90 21.57
CA ALA A 131 16.95 -7.31 20.48
C ALA A 131 15.62 -6.53 20.50
N GLN A 132 14.99 -6.40 21.67
CA GLN A 132 13.74 -5.64 21.83
C GLN A 132 13.93 -4.15 21.58
N LEU A 133 14.99 -3.53 22.13
CA LEU A 133 15.31 -2.12 21.89
C LEU A 133 15.59 -1.83 20.41
N ARG A 134 16.32 -2.72 19.73
CA ARG A 134 16.57 -2.60 18.29
C ARG A 134 15.27 -2.72 17.49
N ARG A 135 14.38 -3.63 17.86
CA ARG A 135 13.08 -3.78 17.20
C ARG A 135 12.18 -2.57 17.43
N ALA A 136 12.11 -2.07 18.66
CA ALA A 136 11.40 -0.84 19.00
C ALA A 136 11.94 0.35 18.19
N GLY A 137 13.27 0.52 18.14
CA GLY A 137 13.89 1.60 17.36
C GLY A 137 13.59 1.53 15.86
N ARG A 138 13.50 0.32 15.26
CA ARG A 138 13.09 0.16 13.86
C ARG A 138 11.65 0.59 13.64
N VAL A 139 10.73 0.08 14.45
CA VAL A 139 9.30 0.43 14.32
C VAL A 139 9.08 1.92 14.50
N VAL A 140 9.71 2.56 15.49
CA VAL A 140 9.62 4.02 15.66
C VAL A 140 10.15 4.76 14.44
N HIS A 141 11.25 4.29 13.84
CA HIS A 141 11.79 4.90 12.62
C HIS A 141 10.88 4.70 11.40
N GLU A 142 10.28 3.52 11.24
CA GLU A 142 9.29 3.23 10.20
C GLU A 142 8.06 4.13 10.36
N VAL A 143 7.53 4.27 11.59
CA VAL A 143 6.42 5.19 11.89
C VAL A 143 6.81 6.65 11.61
N ALA A 144 8.00 7.09 12.02
CA ALA A 144 8.45 8.46 11.73
C ALA A 144 8.58 8.73 10.21
N HIS A 145 8.92 7.70 9.42
CA HIS A 145 8.93 7.80 7.97
C HIS A 145 7.51 7.86 7.39
N SER A 146 6.61 6.98 7.83
CA SER A 146 5.19 7.03 7.43
C SER A 146 4.53 8.36 7.81
N HIS A 147 4.83 8.89 8.99
CA HIS A 147 4.35 10.21 9.43
C HIS A 147 4.79 11.33 8.47
N HIS A 148 6.04 11.29 7.99
CA HIS A 148 6.51 12.28 7.02
C HIS A 148 5.70 12.22 5.71
N HIS A 149 5.37 11.02 5.22
CA HIS A 149 4.51 10.86 4.05
C HIS A 149 3.08 11.33 4.30
N VAL A 150 2.53 11.08 5.49
CA VAL A 150 1.20 11.61 5.86
C VAL A 150 1.21 13.13 5.88
N GLU A 151 2.21 13.78 6.48
CA GLU A 151 2.29 15.25 6.52
C GLU A 151 2.39 15.87 5.12
N GLU A 152 3.25 15.33 4.25
CA GLU A 152 3.35 15.76 2.85
C GLU A 152 2.04 15.50 2.09
N GLY A 153 1.40 14.36 2.37
CA GLY A 153 0.08 14.01 1.84
C GLY A 153 -1.01 14.98 2.27
N LEU A 154 -1.07 15.38 3.54
CA LEU A 154 -2.04 16.33 4.05
C LEU A 154 -1.86 17.72 3.42
N ASP A 155 -0.61 18.18 3.21
CA ASP A 155 -0.32 19.41 2.46
C ASP A 155 -0.84 19.33 1.01
N ALA A 156 -0.60 18.19 0.34
CA ALA A 156 -1.05 17.96 -1.02
C ALA A 156 -2.57 17.86 -1.11
N PHE A 157 -3.22 17.18 -0.15
CA PHE A 157 -4.67 17.01 -0.10
C PHE A 157 -5.38 18.35 0.17
N GLU A 158 -4.87 19.16 1.10
CA GLU A 158 -5.37 20.53 1.31
C GLU A 158 -5.28 21.36 0.03
N THR A 159 -4.15 21.30 -0.67
CA THR A 159 -3.99 21.99 -1.95
C THR A 159 -4.98 21.49 -3.01
N TRP A 160 -5.14 20.17 -3.13
CA TRP A 160 -6.06 19.53 -4.06
C TRP A 160 -7.54 19.87 -3.78
N LEU A 161 -7.91 20.04 -2.52
CA LEU A 161 -9.27 20.44 -2.13
C LEU A 161 -9.62 21.88 -2.56
N ASP A 162 -8.62 22.77 -2.62
CA ASP A 162 -8.81 24.19 -2.84
C ASP A 162 -8.42 24.69 -4.25
N ASP A 163 -7.57 23.95 -4.97
CA ASP A 163 -7.07 24.34 -6.28
C ASP A 163 -7.66 23.48 -7.42
N PRO A 164 -8.55 24.08 -8.26
CA PRO A 164 -9.10 23.40 -9.42
C PRO A 164 -8.08 22.85 -10.41
N ALA A 165 -6.95 23.54 -10.61
CA ALA A 165 -5.93 23.08 -11.55
C ALA A 165 -5.28 21.79 -11.04
N THR A 166 -4.88 21.77 -9.77
CA THR A 166 -4.33 20.57 -9.11
C THR A 166 -5.31 19.39 -9.20
N ARG A 167 -6.60 19.61 -8.96
CA ARG A 167 -7.60 18.53 -9.00
C ARG A 167 -7.86 18.00 -10.41
N ILE A 168 -7.86 18.86 -11.42
CA ILE A 168 -7.95 18.48 -12.84
C ILE A 168 -6.71 17.70 -13.28
N ASP A 169 -5.53 18.18 -12.92
CA ASP A 169 -4.26 17.53 -13.26
C ASP A 169 -4.17 16.14 -12.64
N ASP A 170 -4.55 16.00 -11.36
CA ASP A 170 -4.58 14.73 -10.63
C ASP A 170 -5.53 13.70 -11.28
N PHE A 171 -6.75 14.10 -11.66
CA PHE A 171 -7.65 13.24 -12.42
C PHE A 171 -7.08 12.90 -13.82
N GLY A 172 -6.38 13.85 -14.44
CA GLY A 172 -5.66 13.63 -15.70
C GLY A 172 -4.52 12.61 -15.57
N ASP A 173 -3.84 12.58 -14.42
CA ASP A 173 -2.80 11.61 -14.09
C ASP A 173 -3.39 10.22 -13.81
N GLU A 174 -4.56 10.16 -13.18
CA GLU A 174 -5.33 8.92 -12.98
C GLU A 174 -5.70 8.28 -14.33
N ILE A 175 -6.31 9.05 -15.25
CA ILE A 175 -6.57 8.60 -16.64
C ILE A 175 -5.27 8.12 -17.31
N GLY A 176 -4.16 8.83 -17.09
CA GLY A 176 -2.83 8.44 -17.61
C GLY A 176 -2.28 7.15 -16.97
N GLY A 177 -2.65 6.84 -15.74
CA GLY A 177 -2.38 5.56 -15.08
C GLY A 177 -3.05 4.40 -15.81
N PHE A 178 -4.34 4.56 -16.11
CA PHE A 178 -5.11 3.55 -16.83
C PHE A 178 -4.71 3.42 -18.30
N GLU A 179 -4.26 4.50 -18.94
CA GLU A 179 -3.63 4.43 -20.26
C GLU A 179 -2.43 3.48 -20.27
N ARG A 180 -1.51 3.61 -19.30
CA ARG A 180 -0.34 2.72 -19.17
C ARG A 180 -0.74 1.28 -18.86
N TYR A 181 -1.81 1.09 -18.09
CA TYR A 181 -2.33 -0.25 -17.83
C TYR A 181 -2.92 -0.89 -19.10
N LEU A 182 -3.61 -0.11 -19.92
CA LEU A 182 -4.12 -0.56 -21.21
C LEU A 182 -2.99 -0.86 -22.20
N ASP A 183 -1.93 -0.04 -22.24
CA ASP A 183 -0.71 -0.32 -23.01
C ASP A 183 -0.11 -1.70 -22.64
N ASN A 184 -0.08 -2.03 -21.35
CA ASN A 184 0.39 -3.33 -20.89
C ASN A 184 -0.52 -4.48 -21.37
N THR A 185 -1.84 -4.24 -21.39
CA THR A 185 -2.82 -5.22 -21.86
C THR A 185 -2.74 -5.42 -23.37
N GLU A 186 -2.61 -4.35 -24.15
CA GLU A 186 -2.34 -4.40 -25.58
C GLU A 186 -1.05 -5.17 -25.87
N GLY A 187 0.00 -4.93 -25.09
CA GLY A 187 1.25 -5.69 -25.20
C GLY A 187 1.13 -7.17 -24.82
N LEU A 188 0.17 -7.55 -23.96
CA LEU A 188 -0.14 -8.95 -23.68
C LEU A 188 -0.86 -9.60 -24.87
N LEU A 189 -1.83 -8.90 -25.46
CA LEU A 189 -2.55 -9.34 -26.66
C LEU A 189 -1.61 -9.48 -27.87
N ASP A 190 -0.69 -8.54 -28.07
CA ASP A 190 0.33 -8.62 -29.13
C ASP A 190 1.16 -9.91 -29.03
N ARG A 191 1.48 -10.34 -27.80
CA ARG A 191 2.20 -11.60 -27.57
C ARG A 191 1.32 -12.82 -27.84
N LEU A 192 0.06 -12.77 -27.44
CA LEU A 192 -0.91 -13.86 -27.67
C LEU A 192 -1.17 -14.07 -29.17
N GLU A 193 -1.20 -13.00 -29.95
CA GLU A 193 -1.36 -13.01 -31.41
C GLU A 193 -0.06 -13.41 -32.14
N SER A 194 1.07 -13.42 -31.45
CA SER A 194 2.35 -13.84 -32.02
C SER A 194 2.54 -15.35 -31.95
N ASP A 195 3.12 -15.95 -33.01
CA ASP A 195 3.47 -17.38 -33.05
C ASP A 195 4.60 -17.78 -32.05
N ASP A 196 5.15 -16.85 -31.27
CA ASP A 196 6.19 -17.09 -30.24
C ASP A 196 5.57 -17.67 -28.93
N SER A 197 4.70 -18.67 -29.08
CA SER A 197 3.92 -19.31 -28.01
C SER A 197 4.72 -20.29 -27.13
N ASP A 198 6.02 -20.49 -27.39
CA ASP A 198 6.85 -21.42 -26.63
C ASP A 198 7.06 -21.01 -25.16
N GLU A 199 6.71 -19.78 -24.77
CA GLU A 199 6.97 -19.22 -23.43
C GLU A 199 5.75 -19.25 -22.48
N PHE A 200 4.53 -19.51 -22.96
CA PHE A 200 3.31 -19.56 -22.13
C PHE A 200 2.18 -20.35 -22.80
N GLU A 201 1.28 -20.93 -22.00
CA GLU A 201 0.06 -21.59 -22.51
C GLU A 201 -0.93 -20.53 -23.04
N PRO A 202 -1.35 -20.59 -24.32
CA PRO A 202 -2.20 -19.56 -24.92
C PRO A 202 -3.55 -19.35 -24.21
N PHE A 203 -4.15 -20.43 -23.69
CA PHE A 203 -5.41 -20.34 -22.97
C PHE A 203 -5.27 -19.59 -21.63
N ASP A 204 -4.18 -19.82 -20.89
CA ASP A 204 -3.94 -19.14 -19.60
C ASP A 204 -3.66 -17.65 -19.80
N ALA A 205 -2.95 -17.30 -20.89
CA ALA A 205 -2.71 -15.92 -21.27
C ALA A 205 -4.01 -15.21 -21.70
N TRP A 206 -4.85 -15.88 -22.52
CA TRP A 206 -6.19 -15.40 -22.86
C TRP A 206 -7.05 -15.17 -21.63
N LEU A 207 -7.05 -16.14 -20.70
CA LEU A 207 -7.81 -16.08 -19.46
C LEU A 207 -7.36 -14.93 -18.58
N SER A 208 -6.05 -14.70 -18.45
CA SER A 208 -5.50 -13.54 -17.74
C SER A 208 -5.98 -12.23 -18.38
N ALA A 209 -5.84 -12.09 -19.70
CA ALA A 209 -6.29 -10.91 -20.44
C ALA A 209 -7.81 -10.68 -20.29
N TYR A 210 -8.61 -11.74 -20.26
CA TYR A 210 -10.06 -11.67 -20.04
C TYR A 210 -10.41 -11.02 -18.70
N HIS A 211 -9.79 -11.47 -17.60
CA HIS A 211 -10.04 -10.88 -16.28
C HIS A 211 -9.58 -9.41 -16.23
N LEU A 212 -8.43 -9.08 -16.82
CA LEU A 212 -7.96 -7.69 -16.91
C LEU A 212 -8.96 -6.81 -17.69
N GLN A 213 -9.52 -7.32 -18.81
CA GLN A 213 -10.54 -6.61 -19.59
C GLN A 213 -11.85 -6.41 -18.82
N ARG A 214 -12.29 -7.40 -18.04
CA ARG A 214 -13.49 -7.28 -17.19
C ARG A 214 -13.29 -6.26 -16.08
N MET A 215 -12.14 -6.25 -15.41
CA MET A 215 -11.82 -5.22 -14.41
C MET A 215 -11.78 -3.81 -15.00
N MET A 216 -11.24 -3.65 -16.22
CA MET A 216 -11.18 -2.34 -16.88
C MET A 216 -12.56 -1.73 -17.13
N ALA A 217 -13.60 -2.55 -17.36
CA ALA A 217 -14.96 -2.03 -17.49
C ALA A 217 -15.42 -1.32 -16.21
N LEU A 218 -15.12 -1.92 -15.04
CA LEU A 218 -15.45 -1.36 -13.73
C LEU A 218 -14.65 -0.08 -13.45
N VAL A 219 -13.38 -0.03 -13.85
CA VAL A 219 -12.56 1.19 -13.82
C VAL A 219 -13.21 2.32 -14.62
N PHE A 220 -13.71 2.06 -15.82
CA PHE A 220 -14.36 3.10 -16.62
C PHE A 220 -15.64 3.62 -15.96
N ASP A 221 -16.41 2.74 -15.31
CA ASP A 221 -17.59 3.18 -14.55
C ASP A 221 -17.20 4.09 -13.37
N GLU A 222 -16.12 3.77 -12.64
CA GLU A 222 -15.57 4.63 -11.58
C GLU A 222 -15.09 5.98 -12.15
N LEU A 223 -14.27 5.97 -13.22
CA LEU A 223 -13.76 7.20 -13.86
C LEU A 223 -14.88 8.12 -14.37
N ARG A 224 -15.99 7.55 -14.87
CA ARG A 224 -17.15 8.34 -15.29
C ARG A 224 -17.88 8.95 -14.10
N ALA A 225 -18.02 8.20 -13.00
CA ALA A 225 -18.60 8.73 -11.78
C ALA A 225 -17.75 9.90 -11.24
N ASP A 226 -16.43 9.70 -11.17
CA ASP A 226 -15.46 10.68 -10.73
C ASP A 226 -15.42 11.93 -11.62
N MET A 227 -15.48 11.76 -12.94
CA MET A 227 -15.60 12.87 -13.88
C MET A 227 -16.87 13.70 -13.61
N ALA A 228 -18.01 13.04 -13.37
CA ALA A 228 -19.25 13.74 -13.07
C ALA A 228 -19.19 14.49 -11.72
N GLU A 229 -18.51 13.94 -10.72
CA GLU A 229 -18.23 14.61 -9.45
C GLU A 229 -17.31 15.82 -9.63
N LEU A 230 -16.25 15.68 -10.41
CA LEU A 230 -15.32 16.76 -10.74
C LEU A 230 -16.04 17.92 -11.45
N GLU A 231 -16.87 17.61 -12.45
CA GLU A 231 -17.71 18.59 -13.15
C GLU A 231 -18.61 19.35 -12.16
N THR A 232 -19.34 18.62 -11.32
CA THR A 232 -20.24 19.18 -10.29
C THR A 232 -19.46 20.03 -9.27
N TRP A 233 -18.22 19.67 -8.99
CA TRP A 233 -17.35 20.44 -8.10
C TRP A 233 -16.86 21.73 -8.77
N LEU A 234 -16.40 21.68 -10.01
CA LEU A 234 -15.91 22.83 -10.78
C LEU A 234 -16.99 23.86 -11.09
N GLU A 235 -18.26 23.45 -11.27
CA GLU A 235 -19.40 24.36 -11.43
C GLU A 235 -19.55 25.35 -10.28
N ARG A 236 -19.01 25.02 -9.10
CA ARG A 236 -19.06 25.82 -7.89
C ARG A 236 -17.82 26.69 -7.68
N GLN A 237 -16.80 26.52 -8.52
CA GLN A 237 -15.54 27.23 -8.44
C GLN A 237 -15.52 28.42 -9.39
N ASP A 238 -14.74 29.44 -9.03
CA ASP A 238 -14.52 30.59 -9.90
C ASP A 238 -13.51 30.23 -11.00
N GLY A 239 -13.95 30.13 -12.26
CA GLY A 239 -13.05 29.86 -13.38
C GLY A 239 -13.74 29.47 -14.68
N HIS A 240 -12.93 29.15 -15.68
CA HIS A 240 -13.37 28.62 -16.98
C HIS A 240 -12.57 27.35 -17.27
N TYR A 241 -13.18 26.19 -17.02
CA TYR A 241 -12.54 24.87 -17.10
C TYR A 241 -13.13 24.01 -18.23
N ASP A 242 -13.96 24.60 -19.11
CA ASP A 242 -14.67 23.87 -20.16
C ASP A 242 -13.71 23.15 -21.12
N ASP A 243 -12.60 23.80 -21.48
CA ASP A 243 -11.58 23.24 -22.37
C ASP A 243 -10.84 22.06 -21.72
N ASP A 244 -10.50 22.18 -20.44
CA ASP A 244 -9.83 21.12 -19.67
C ASP A 244 -10.74 19.91 -19.49
N LEU A 245 -12.01 20.13 -19.13
CA LEU A 245 -13.01 19.06 -19.01
C LEU A 245 -13.29 18.40 -20.36
N SER A 246 -13.34 19.17 -21.45
CA SER A 246 -13.46 18.58 -22.79
C SER A 246 -12.28 17.68 -23.11
N ALA A 247 -11.05 18.11 -22.79
CA ALA A 247 -9.86 17.30 -23.03
C ALA A 247 -9.84 16.01 -22.20
N LEU A 248 -10.31 16.05 -20.95
CA LEU A 248 -10.44 14.86 -20.11
C LEU A 248 -11.48 13.87 -20.66
N ARG A 249 -12.66 14.36 -21.09
CA ARG A 249 -13.69 13.52 -21.73
C ARG A 249 -13.17 12.88 -23.01
N ASP A 250 -12.52 13.66 -23.88
CA ASP A 250 -11.96 13.15 -25.12
C ASP A 250 -10.91 12.05 -24.86
N ARG A 251 -10.12 12.18 -23.79
CA ARG A 251 -9.16 11.14 -23.36
C ARG A 251 -9.86 9.88 -22.85
N LEU A 252 -10.90 10.03 -22.04
CA LEU A 252 -11.67 8.90 -21.52
C LEU A 252 -12.36 8.12 -22.65
N ASP A 253 -13.04 8.83 -23.56
CA ASP A 253 -13.68 8.24 -24.75
C ASP A 253 -12.67 7.49 -25.64
N ALA A 254 -11.46 8.03 -25.78
CA ALA A 254 -10.40 7.38 -26.53
C ALA A 254 -9.90 6.09 -25.86
N LEU A 255 -9.80 6.07 -24.53
CA LEU A 255 -9.43 4.86 -23.79
C LEU A 255 -10.51 3.78 -23.86
N GLU A 256 -11.78 4.16 -23.78
CA GLU A 256 -12.90 3.23 -23.96
C GLU A 256 -12.88 2.59 -25.35
N THR A 257 -12.66 3.38 -26.39
CA THR A 257 -12.53 2.88 -27.77
C THR A 257 -11.38 1.86 -27.89
N ARG A 258 -10.26 2.11 -27.21
CA ARG A 258 -9.12 1.18 -27.18
C ARG A 258 -9.43 -0.09 -26.39
N HIS A 259 -10.16 0.01 -25.29
CA HIS A 259 -10.63 -1.14 -24.51
C HIS A 259 -11.59 -2.03 -25.31
N GLU A 260 -12.53 -1.43 -26.03
CA GLU A 260 -13.41 -2.15 -26.97
C GLU A 260 -12.57 -2.88 -28.04
N THR A 261 -11.56 -2.21 -28.59
CA THR A 261 -10.64 -2.81 -29.56
C THR A 261 -9.87 -4.00 -28.95
N CYS A 262 -9.42 -3.90 -27.70
CA CYS A 262 -8.77 -5.00 -26.99
C CYS A 262 -9.72 -6.18 -26.77
N SER A 263 -10.98 -5.91 -26.45
CA SER A 263 -12.01 -6.94 -26.32
C SER A 263 -12.26 -7.68 -27.64
N GLU A 264 -12.38 -6.95 -28.76
CA GLU A 264 -12.51 -7.56 -30.09
C GLU A 264 -11.30 -8.43 -30.47
N ARG A 265 -10.09 -7.99 -30.11
CA ARG A 265 -8.86 -8.76 -30.33
C ARG A 265 -8.83 -10.03 -29.49
N LEU A 266 -9.27 -9.96 -28.24
CA LEU A 266 -9.35 -11.12 -27.35
C LEU A 266 -10.34 -12.18 -27.88
N ASP A 267 -11.48 -11.74 -28.42
CA ASP A 267 -12.46 -12.60 -29.08
C ASP A 267 -11.89 -13.24 -30.36
N ALA A 268 -11.11 -12.50 -31.14
CA ALA A 268 -10.43 -13.04 -32.32
C ALA A 268 -9.38 -14.08 -31.93
N ALA A 269 -8.55 -13.80 -30.92
CA ALA A 269 -7.51 -14.71 -30.45
C ALA A 269 -8.09 -16.04 -29.95
N ALA A 270 -9.28 -16.04 -29.34
CA ALA A 270 -9.98 -17.25 -28.93
C ALA A 270 -10.18 -18.26 -30.07
N ALA A 271 -10.38 -17.79 -31.31
CA ALA A 271 -10.60 -18.65 -32.48
C ALA A 271 -9.36 -19.43 -32.89
N ASP A 272 -8.17 -18.94 -32.56
CA ASP A 272 -6.89 -19.53 -32.93
C ASP A 272 -6.32 -20.47 -31.84
N ILE A 273 -6.93 -20.50 -30.65
CA ILE A 273 -6.51 -21.35 -29.53
C ILE A 273 -7.02 -22.79 -29.72
N GLU A 274 -6.10 -23.75 -29.70
CA GLU A 274 -6.45 -25.18 -29.79
C GLU A 274 -7.31 -25.62 -28.59
N GLU A 275 -8.39 -26.35 -28.90
CA GLU A 275 -9.37 -26.85 -27.93
C GLU A 275 -10.02 -25.76 -27.06
N PHE A 276 -10.04 -24.51 -27.54
CA PHE A 276 -10.57 -23.36 -26.80
C PHE A 276 -11.93 -23.63 -26.16
N GLU A 277 -12.91 -24.10 -26.93
CA GLU A 277 -14.27 -24.38 -26.42
C GLU A 277 -14.29 -25.40 -25.28
N SER A 278 -13.46 -26.45 -25.37
CA SER A 278 -13.36 -27.47 -24.32
C SER A 278 -12.70 -26.93 -23.06
N LYS A 279 -11.63 -26.13 -23.22
CA LYS A 279 -10.93 -25.47 -22.12
C LYS A 279 -11.81 -24.43 -21.44
N ARG A 280 -12.51 -23.59 -22.22
CA ARG A 280 -13.49 -22.61 -21.73
C ARG A 280 -14.64 -23.29 -21.00
N ALA A 281 -15.19 -24.38 -21.53
CA ALA A 281 -16.25 -25.14 -20.86
C ALA A 281 -15.81 -25.72 -19.51
N ALA A 282 -14.52 -26.00 -19.31
CA ALA A 282 -14.00 -26.50 -18.04
C ALA A 282 -13.99 -25.43 -16.92
N VAL A 283 -13.98 -24.15 -17.28
CA VAL A 283 -13.92 -23.01 -16.35
C VAL A 283 -15.17 -22.11 -16.39
N ALA A 284 -16.17 -22.45 -17.22
CA ALA A 284 -17.33 -21.58 -17.48
C ALA A 284 -18.11 -21.21 -16.22
N ASP A 285 -18.39 -22.18 -15.32
CA ASP A 285 -19.13 -21.90 -14.09
C ASP A 285 -18.36 -20.94 -13.15
N SER A 286 -17.02 -21.00 -13.15
CA SER A 286 -16.16 -20.11 -12.38
C SER A 286 -16.15 -18.70 -12.98
N LEU A 287 -16.06 -18.58 -14.31
CA LEU A 287 -16.16 -17.30 -15.01
C LEU A 287 -17.53 -16.63 -14.80
N ASP A 288 -18.63 -17.38 -14.94
CA ASP A 288 -19.97 -16.87 -14.73
C ASP A 288 -20.16 -16.38 -13.27
N CYS A 289 -19.61 -17.09 -12.29
CA CYS A 289 -19.62 -16.65 -10.89
C CYS A 289 -18.80 -15.37 -10.68
N PHE A 290 -17.59 -15.31 -11.24
CA PHE A 290 -16.71 -14.15 -11.15
C PHE A 290 -17.35 -12.91 -11.79
N GLU A 291 -17.91 -13.05 -13.00
CA GLU A 291 -18.57 -11.97 -13.71
C GLU A 291 -19.79 -11.45 -12.93
N ALA A 292 -20.62 -12.35 -12.42
CA ALA A 292 -21.77 -11.97 -11.61
C ALA A 292 -21.36 -11.24 -10.33
N ALA A 293 -20.30 -11.70 -9.66
CA ALA A 293 -19.76 -11.03 -8.48
C ALA A 293 -19.19 -9.65 -8.83
N LEU A 294 -18.45 -9.53 -9.94
CA LEU A 294 -17.88 -8.26 -10.40
C LEU A 294 -18.98 -7.25 -10.76
N ASP A 295 -20.06 -7.71 -11.42
CA ASP A 295 -21.22 -6.87 -11.79
C ASP A 295 -22.03 -6.39 -10.56
N GLU A 296 -21.80 -6.92 -9.36
CA GLU A 296 -22.40 -6.42 -8.11
C GLU A 296 -21.67 -5.18 -7.56
N HIS A 297 -20.49 -4.85 -8.08
CA HIS A 297 -19.74 -3.65 -7.71
C HIS A 297 -20.15 -2.47 -8.61
N GLU A 298 -20.66 -1.41 -7.99
CA GLU A 298 -20.94 -0.12 -8.64
C GLU A 298 -20.09 0.98 -7.99
N PRO A 299 -19.77 2.07 -8.71
CA PRO A 299 -19.11 3.22 -8.12
C PRO A 299 -19.87 3.79 -6.90
N PRO A 300 -19.20 4.13 -5.79
CA PRO A 300 -17.77 3.92 -5.53
C PRO A 300 -17.39 2.47 -5.34
N VAL A 301 -16.40 2.02 -6.10
CA VAL A 301 -15.92 0.63 -6.10
C VAL A 301 -15.09 0.33 -4.84
N ASP A 302 -15.44 -0.75 -4.14
CA ASP A 302 -14.59 -1.35 -3.10
C ASP A 302 -13.46 -2.16 -3.75
N TRP A 303 -12.34 -1.50 -4.02
CA TRP A 303 -11.19 -2.12 -4.70
C TRP A 303 -10.52 -3.22 -3.88
N GLU A 304 -10.57 -3.17 -2.55
CA GLU A 304 -10.06 -4.26 -1.71
C GLU A 304 -10.87 -5.54 -1.94
N ALA A 305 -12.20 -5.43 -1.96
CA ALA A 305 -13.08 -6.56 -2.28
C ALA A 305 -12.89 -7.08 -3.71
N VAL A 306 -12.68 -6.19 -4.68
CA VAL A 306 -12.41 -6.58 -6.08
C VAL A 306 -11.05 -7.27 -6.22
N GLU A 307 -10.00 -6.79 -5.55
CA GLU A 307 -8.69 -7.42 -5.53
C GLU A 307 -8.75 -8.82 -4.89
N GLU A 308 -9.46 -8.97 -3.76
CA GLU A 308 -9.69 -10.27 -3.13
C GLU A 308 -10.45 -11.23 -4.06
N LEU A 309 -11.47 -10.74 -4.77
CA LEU A 309 -12.24 -11.52 -5.75
C LEU A 309 -11.34 -12.02 -6.89
N VAL A 310 -10.51 -11.14 -7.46
CA VAL A 310 -9.58 -11.47 -8.56
C VAL A 310 -8.51 -12.45 -8.10
N GLN A 311 -7.93 -12.23 -6.91
CA GLN A 311 -6.93 -13.13 -6.35
C GLN A 311 -7.51 -14.52 -6.08
N SER A 312 -8.71 -14.59 -5.50
CA SER A 312 -9.42 -15.86 -5.29
C SER A 312 -9.66 -16.60 -6.60
N GLN A 313 -10.06 -15.86 -7.64
CA GLN A 313 -10.30 -16.41 -8.98
C GLN A 313 -9.02 -16.96 -9.61
N PHE A 314 -7.90 -16.25 -9.50
CA PHE A 314 -6.61 -16.71 -10.01
C PHE A 314 -6.09 -17.93 -9.25
N ASP A 315 -6.27 -17.96 -7.93
CA ASP A 315 -5.90 -19.11 -7.09
C ASP A 315 -6.74 -20.36 -7.42
N GLU A 316 -8.05 -20.19 -7.66
CA GLU A 316 -8.95 -21.27 -8.08
C GLU A 316 -8.54 -21.86 -9.43
N LEU A 317 -8.19 -21.00 -10.38
CA LEU A 317 -7.83 -21.40 -11.74
C LEU A 317 -6.35 -21.79 -11.88
N GLY A 318 -5.53 -21.64 -10.83
CA GLY A 318 -4.11 -21.96 -10.84
C GLY A 318 -3.29 -21.02 -11.73
N ILE A 319 -3.78 -19.82 -12.01
CA ILE A 319 -3.09 -18.79 -12.78
C ILE A 319 -2.01 -18.20 -11.87
N GLN A 320 -0.73 -18.40 -12.20
CA GLN A 320 0.34 -17.77 -11.43
C GLN A 320 0.37 -16.27 -11.72
N GLY A 321 0.05 -15.47 -10.70
CA GLY A 321 0.31 -14.03 -10.72
C GLY A 321 1.79 -13.77 -11.04
N ARG A 322 2.06 -13.05 -12.12
CA ARG A 322 3.41 -12.55 -12.43
C ARG A 322 3.68 -11.28 -11.67
#